data_AF-J4C3T3-F1
#
_entry.id   AF-J4C3T3-F1
#
_cell.length_a   1.000
_cell.length_b   1.000
_cell.length_c   1.000
_cell.angle_alpha   90.00
_cell.angle_beta   90.00
_cell.angle_gamma   90.00
#
_symmetry.space_group_name_H-M   'P 1'
#
loop_
_entity.id
_entity.type
_entity.pdbx_description
1 polymer ?
#
loop_
_entity_poly.entity_id
_entity_poly.type
_entity_poly.pdbx_seq_one_letter_code
_entity_poly.pdbx_strand_id
1 'polypeptide(L)'
;MVFLSNPGYLRLNGILFGVTSCDPLSGISRFPRRHGINSGKNMVCKPQSHSIRLICQQLLMQRSFFPSYPASKLPAEYAIDHTKLRELEFSSDMIPDVLLFCSSLKREPFVEFTNSRAFISVHSAGKSPKEDVVNSLTEVYITPKPLEEEQEEPIQDLDIGNRLTLSYTILKEE
;
A
#
# COMPACT_ATOMS: atom_id res chain seq x y z
N MET A 1 -24.42 -5.12 1.34
CA MET A 1 -23.40 -4.25 0.70
C MET A 1 -22.84 -3.33 1.77
N VAL A 2 -21.51 -3.23 1.89
CA VAL A 2 -20.85 -2.38 2.89
C VAL A 2 -20.08 -1.28 2.14
N PHE A 3 -20.27 -0.03 2.55
CA PHE A 3 -19.53 1.11 2.00
C PHE A 3 -18.45 1.52 3.01
N LEU A 4 -17.21 1.66 2.53
CA LEU A 4 -16.07 2.09 3.34
C LEU A 4 -15.70 3.53 3.02
N SER A 5 -15.14 4.23 4.01
CA SER A 5 -14.45 5.49 3.80
C SER A 5 -13.17 5.29 2.98
N ASN A 6 -12.57 6.39 2.51
CA ASN A 6 -11.27 6.38 1.86
C ASN A 6 -10.30 7.34 2.58
N PRO A 7 -9.26 6.84 3.28
CA PRO A 7 -8.99 5.43 3.56
C PRO A 7 -10.05 4.81 4.49
N GLY A 8 -10.10 3.48 4.54
CA GLY A 8 -11.03 2.72 5.38
C GLY A 8 -10.41 1.45 5.90
N TYR A 9 -11.05 0.87 6.92
CA TYR A 9 -10.61 -0.38 7.55
C TYR A 9 -11.68 -1.45 7.40
N LEU A 10 -11.25 -2.69 7.22
CA LEU A 10 -12.11 -3.86 7.16
C LEU A 10 -11.43 -5.03 7.88
N ARG A 11 -12.13 -5.73 8.76
CA ARG A 11 -11.61 -6.95 9.40
C ARG A 11 -12.29 -8.18 8.82
N LEU A 12 -11.50 -9.09 8.24
CA LEU A 12 -11.98 -10.34 7.68
C LEU A 12 -11.21 -11.51 8.32
N ASN A 13 -11.93 -12.43 8.96
CA ASN A 13 -11.35 -13.62 9.61
C ASN A 13 -10.15 -13.29 10.53
N GLY A 14 -10.27 -12.21 11.31
CA GLY A 14 -9.23 -11.75 12.23
C GLY A 14 -8.11 -10.91 11.62
N ILE A 15 -8.05 -10.78 10.30
CA ILE A 15 -7.04 -9.98 9.58
C ILE A 15 -7.56 -8.57 9.35
N LEU A 16 -6.78 -7.57 9.76
CA LEU A 16 -7.10 -6.16 9.56
C LEU A 16 -6.59 -5.66 8.20
N PHE A 17 -7.53 -5.36 7.31
CA PHE A 17 -7.27 -4.68 6.05
C PHE A 17 -7.39 -3.17 6.22
N GLY A 18 -6.40 -2.44 5.70
CA GLY A 18 -6.48 -1.02 5.44
C GLY A 18 -6.61 -0.83 3.94
N VAL A 19 -7.59 -0.06 3.50
CA VAL A 19 -7.93 0.09 2.09
C VAL A 19 -7.92 1.58 1.74
N THR A 20 -7.25 1.93 0.65
CA THR A 20 -7.35 3.27 0.07
C THR A 20 -7.36 3.19 -1.44
N SER A 21 -8.07 4.11 -2.10
CA SER A 21 -8.04 4.23 -3.57
C SER A 21 -6.90 5.12 -4.07
N CYS A 22 -6.15 5.75 -3.16
CA CYS A 22 -5.07 6.67 -3.48
C CYS A 22 -3.75 5.94 -3.69
N ASP A 23 -2.75 6.65 -4.22
CA ASP A 23 -1.37 6.16 -4.37
C ASP A 23 -0.45 6.69 -3.26
N PRO A 24 -0.34 5.97 -2.13
CA PRO A 24 0.45 6.42 -0.98
C PRO A 24 1.95 6.34 -1.22
N LEU A 25 2.39 5.52 -2.19
CA LEU A 25 3.81 5.26 -2.43
C LEU A 25 4.43 6.30 -3.34
N SER A 26 3.67 6.84 -4.30
CA SER A 26 4.17 7.84 -5.25
C SER A 26 4.63 9.13 -4.59
N GLY A 27 3.98 9.57 -3.50
CA GLY A 27 4.37 10.75 -2.76
C GLY A 27 5.75 10.59 -2.09
N ILE A 28 6.03 9.40 -1.56
CA ILE A 28 7.29 9.05 -0.91
C ILE A 28 8.42 8.91 -1.95
N SER A 29 8.12 8.36 -3.13
CA SER A 29 9.12 8.13 -4.19
C SER A 29 9.59 9.41 -4.89
N ARG A 30 8.82 10.52 -4.83
CA ARG A 30 9.00 11.74 -5.64
C ARG A 30 9.66 12.94 -4.95
N PHE A 31 10.15 12.81 -3.71
CA PHE A 31 10.74 13.95 -2.99
C PHE A 31 11.94 14.56 -3.77
N PRO A 32 11.88 15.85 -4.15
CA PRO A 32 12.95 16.52 -4.89
C PRO A 32 14.11 16.87 -3.95
N ARG A 33 15.35 16.71 -4.43
CA ARG A 33 16.45 17.52 -3.89
C ARG A 33 16.28 18.97 -4.36
N ARG A 34 16.55 19.94 -3.48
CA ARG A 34 16.90 21.29 -3.92
C ARG A 34 18.15 21.17 -4.81
N HIS A 35 18.12 21.86 -5.95
CA HIS A 35 19.12 21.91 -7.05
C HIS A 35 19.10 20.78 -8.10
N GLY A 36 18.34 21.00 -9.17
CA GLY A 36 18.91 21.24 -10.51
C GLY A 36 19.50 20.09 -11.33
N ILE A 37 19.44 18.82 -10.92
CA ILE A 37 19.96 17.71 -11.74
C ILE A 37 18.96 16.53 -11.77
N ASN A 38 18.61 16.11 -12.99
CA ASN A 38 17.84 14.90 -13.28
C ASN A 38 18.47 13.67 -12.61
N SER A 39 17.86 13.16 -11.54
CA SER A 39 17.86 11.74 -11.15
C SER A 39 17.10 11.58 -9.82
N GLY A 40 15.87 11.07 -9.88
CA GLY A 40 15.16 10.62 -8.69
C GLY A 40 15.93 9.50 -8.01
N LYS A 41 16.45 9.75 -6.80
CA LYS A 41 17.01 8.77 -5.84
C LYS A 41 17.35 9.50 -4.53
N ASN A 42 16.37 9.65 -3.63
CA ASN A 42 16.62 10.12 -2.26
C ASN A 42 16.86 8.97 -1.26
N MET A 43 17.09 7.75 -1.74
CA MET A 43 17.76 6.73 -0.95
C MET A 43 19.20 6.64 -1.40
N VAL A 44 20.08 7.29 -0.65
CA VAL A 44 21.53 7.22 -0.86
C VAL A 44 21.95 5.76 -0.74
N CYS A 45 22.53 5.22 -1.83
CA CYS A 45 23.17 3.90 -1.90
C CYS A 45 22.30 2.69 -1.54
N LYS A 46 21.13 2.51 -2.18
CA LYS A 46 20.41 1.24 -2.11
C LYS A 46 20.10 0.69 -3.51
N PRO A 47 20.29 -0.63 -3.74
CA PRO A 47 20.03 -1.24 -5.02
C PRO A 47 18.55 -1.07 -5.41
N GLN A 48 18.29 -0.84 -6.70
CA GLN A 48 16.96 -0.61 -7.25
C GLN A 48 15.96 -1.73 -6.88
N SER A 49 16.47 -2.95 -6.69
CA SER A 49 15.73 -4.15 -6.32
C SER A 49 14.92 -4.03 -5.03
N HIS A 50 15.27 -3.13 -4.11
CA HIS A 50 14.57 -2.98 -2.81
C HIS A 50 13.80 -1.67 -2.66
N SER A 51 13.66 -0.89 -3.73
CA SER A 51 13.04 0.44 -3.69
C SER A 51 11.62 0.43 -3.12
N ILE A 52 10.76 -0.50 -3.57
CA ILE A 52 9.36 -0.61 -3.11
C ILE A 52 9.29 -1.00 -1.64
N ARG A 53 10.03 -2.06 -1.24
CA ARG A 53 10.13 -2.49 0.16
C ARG A 53 10.46 -1.34 1.10
N LEU A 54 11.44 -0.52 0.73
CA LEU A 54 11.89 0.60 1.54
C LEU A 54 10.84 1.71 1.61
N ILE A 55 10.11 1.96 0.52
CA ILE A 55 8.98 2.90 0.53
C ILE A 55 7.87 2.38 1.44
N CYS A 56 7.52 1.09 1.38
CA CYS A 56 6.55 0.47 2.29
C CYS A 56 6.99 0.57 3.77
N GLN A 57 8.29 0.40 4.05
CA GLN A 57 8.84 0.62 5.40
C GLN A 57 8.67 2.07 5.85
N GLN A 58 8.95 3.04 4.98
CA GLN A 58 8.75 4.46 5.30
C GLN A 58 7.26 4.77 5.56
N LEU A 59 6.36 4.20 4.76
CA LEU A 59 4.91 4.35 4.97
C LEU A 59 4.49 3.87 6.37
N LEU A 60 5.00 2.71 6.82
CA LEU A 60 4.76 2.21 8.18
C LEU A 60 5.35 3.11 9.27
N MET A 61 6.58 3.60 9.07
CA MET A 61 7.24 4.48 10.05
C MET A 61 6.48 5.78 10.24
N GLN A 62 5.88 6.31 9.18
CA GLN A 62 5.08 7.54 9.22
C GLN A 62 3.67 7.34 9.77
N ARG A 63 3.24 6.09 9.99
CA ARG A 63 1.94 5.72 10.56
C ARG A 63 0.76 6.46 9.91
N SER A 64 0.74 6.52 8.59
CA SER A 64 -0.33 7.20 7.85
C SER A 64 -0.57 6.54 6.51
N PHE A 65 -1.81 6.55 6.06
CA PHE A 65 -2.15 6.22 4.67
C PHE A 65 -1.58 7.22 3.68
N PHE A 66 -1.26 8.46 4.08
CA PHE A 66 -0.80 9.49 3.15
C PHE A 66 0.24 10.42 3.79
N PRO A 67 1.49 9.94 4.00
CA PRO A 67 2.49 10.68 4.77
C PRO A 67 3.19 11.80 3.98
N SER A 68 3.03 11.86 2.66
CA SER A 68 3.65 12.91 1.86
C SER A 68 2.94 14.25 2.05
N TYR A 69 3.69 15.28 2.44
CA TYR A 69 3.20 16.65 2.53
C TYR A 69 4.14 17.64 1.79
N PRO A 70 3.62 18.54 0.93
CA PRO A 70 2.22 18.58 0.46
C PRO A 70 1.86 17.31 -0.33
N ALA A 71 0.59 16.91 -0.27
CA ALA A 71 0.07 15.66 -0.85
C ALA A 71 0.38 15.50 -2.35
N SER A 72 0.53 16.62 -3.06
CA SER A 72 1.10 16.70 -4.39
C SER A 72 1.76 18.07 -4.60
N LYS A 73 2.70 18.15 -5.54
CA LYS A 73 3.21 19.43 -6.06
C LYS A 73 2.25 20.08 -7.05
N LEU A 74 1.31 19.30 -7.57
CA LEU A 74 0.22 19.77 -8.41
C LEU A 74 -1.04 19.85 -7.52
N PRO A 75 -1.71 21.00 -7.43
CA PRO A 75 -2.88 21.20 -6.54
C PRO A 75 -4.06 20.22 -6.73
N ALA A 76 -4.04 19.39 -7.78
CA ALA A 76 -5.20 18.65 -8.28
C ALA A 76 -5.14 17.11 -8.14
N GLU A 77 -4.02 16.49 -7.71
CA GLU A 77 -3.97 15.01 -7.67
C GLU A 77 -4.76 14.42 -6.48
N TYR A 78 -4.72 15.05 -5.30
CA TYR A 78 -5.52 14.65 -4.13
C TYR A 78 -5.84 15.89 -3.27
N ALA A 79 -7.10 16.29 -3.24
CA ALA A 79 -7.57 17.40 -2.40
C ALA A 79 -7.72 16.91 -0.95
N ILE A 80 -6.65 17.00 -0.17
CA ILE A 80 -6.68 16.63 1.25
C ILE A 80 -7.21 17.79 2.08
N ASP A 81 -8.29 17.54 2.82
CA ASP A 81 -8.76 18.45 3.85
C ASP A 81 -7.80 18.41 5.06
N HIS A 82 -7.08 19.51 5.27
CA HIS A 82 -6.10 19.63 6.35
C HIS A 82 -6.71 19.49 7.75
N THR A 83 -8.02 19.74 7.90
CA THR A 83 -8.70 19.57 9.19
C THR A 83 -8.88 18.10 9.57
N LYS A 84 -8.76 17.19 8.60
CA LYS A 84 -8.98 15.75 8.74
C LYS A 84 -7.72 14.90 8.64
N LEU A 85 -6.53 15.50 8.74
CA LEU A 85 -5.27 14.76 8.63
C LEU A 85 -5.15 13.60 9.62
N ARG A 86 -5.73 13.74 10.83
CA ARG A 86 -5.78 12.67 11.84
C ARG A 86 -6.55 11.44 11.37
N GLU A 87 -7.52 11.58 10.46
CA GLU A 87 -8.27 10.46 9.88
C GLU A 87 -7.42 9.64 8.90
N LEU A 88 -6.28 10.19 8.45
CA LEU A 88 -5.32 9.51 7.59
C LEU A 88 -4.24 8.77 8.39
N GLU A 89 -4.15 8.97 9.70
CA GLU A 89 -3.18 8.33 10.56
C GLU A 89 -3.62 6.90 10.91
N PHE A 90 -2.66 5.98 11.01
CA PHE A 90 -2.92 4.70 11.65
C PHE A 90 -3.04 4.97 13.15
N SER A 91 -4.21 4.68 13.72
CA SER A 91 -4.35 4.69 15.18
C SER A 91 -3.39 3.66 15.78
N SER A 92 -3.00 3.88 17.05
CA SER A 92 -2.00 3.05 17.74
C SER A 92 -2.29 1.55 17.64
N ASP A 93 -3.57 1.20 17.60
CA ASP A 93 -4.06 -0.17 17.68
C ASP A 93 -4.57 -0.70 16.32
N MET A 94 -4.55 0.13 15.27
CA MET A 94 -5.08 -0.23 13.93
C MET A 94 -4.06 -0.02 12.82
N ILE A 95 -2.85 -0.57 13.00
CA ILE A 95 -1.92 -0.73 11.89
C ILE A 95 -2.41 -1.95 11.05
N PRO A 96 -2.68 -1.79 9.73
CA PRO A 96 -3.18 -2.87 8.89
C PRO A 96 -2.21 -4.05 8.72
N ASP A 97 -2.72 -5.26 8.87
CA ASP A 97 -2.02 -6.51 8.54
C ASP A 97 -1.78 -6.62 7.04
N VAL A 98 -2.79 -6.19 6.27
CA VAL A 98 -2.78 -6.08 4.83
C VAL A 98 -3.18 -4.66 4.44
N LEU A 99 -2.35 -3.98 3.68
CA LEU A 99 -2.65 -2.67 3.10
C LEU A 99 -2.96 -2.83 1.61
N LEU A 100 -4.20 -2.52 1.21
CA LEU A 100 -4.65 -2.48 -0.17
C LEU A 100 -4.65 -1.03 -0.67
N PHE A 101 -3.98 -0.80 -1.80
CA PHE A 101 -3.89 0.53 -2.41
C PHE A 101 -3.76 0.44 -3.93
N CYS A 102 -3.86 1.59 -4.59
CA CYS A 102 -3.53 1.74 -6.01
C CYS A 102 -2.12 2.31 -6.12
N SER A 103 -1.32 1.94 -7.12
CA SER A 103 0.00 2.58 -7.29
C SER A 103 0.45 2.70 -8.73
N SER A 104 1.00 3.86 -9.08
CA SER A 104 1.61 4.13 -10.37
C SER A 104 3.09 3.72 -10.44
N LEU A 105 3.64 3.06 -9.40
CA LEU A 105 5.06 2.67 -9.34
C LEU A 105 5.39 1.50 -10.27
N LYS A 106 4.42 0.62 -10.52
CA LYS A 106 4.49 -0.50 -11.46
C LYS A 106 3.24 -0.49 -12.34
N ARG A 107 3.38 -1.05 -13.55
CA ARG A 107 2.25 -1.24 -14.48
C ARG A 107 1.31 -2.35 -14.04
N GLU A 108 1.85 -3.39 -13.41
CA GLU A 108 1.09 -4.54 -12.95
C GLU A 108 0.86 -4.48 -11.44
N PRO A 109 -0.24 -5.09 -10.93
CA PRO A 109 -0.42 -5.37 -9.51
C PRO A 109 0.80 -6.05 -8.90
N PHE A 110 1.07 -5.76 -7.63
CA PHE A 110 2.20 -6.37 -6.94
C PHE A 110 1.92 -6.51 -5.45
N VAL A 111 2.64 -7.44 -4.83
CA VAL A 111 2.72 -7.58 -3.38
C VAL A 111 4.15 -7.33 -2.90
N GLU A 112 4.27 -6.66 -1.76
CA GLU A 112 5.52 -6.49 -1.04
C GLU A 112 5.29 -6.82 0.44
N PHE A 113 6.27 -7.49 1.06
CA PHE A 113 6.20 -7.86 2.46
C PHE A 113 7.25 -7.11 3.27
N THR A 114 6.82 -6.42 4.33
CA THR A 114 7.75 -5.83 5.29
C THR A 114 7.13 -5.73 6.66
N ASN A 115 7.97 -5.91 7.69
CA ASN A 115 7.58 -5.82 9.11
C ASN A 115 6.34 -6.69 9.41
N SER A 116 6.35 -7.93 8.88
CA SER A 116 5.26 -8.90 9.01
C SER A 116 3.90 -8.42 8.48
N ARG A 117 3.88 -7.48 7.53
CA ARG A 117 2.67 -6.93 6.90
C ARG A 117 2.75 -7.04 5.39
N ALA A 118 1.60 -7.17 4.75
CA ALA A 118 1.49 -7.24 3.29
C ALA A 118 1.04 -5.90 2.70
N PHE A 119 1.72 -5.46 1.64
CA PHE A 119 1.41 -4.26 0.88
C PHE A 119 1.01 -4.70 -0.52
N ILE A 120 -0.25 -4.51 -0.89
CA ILE A 120 -0.79 -5.00 -2.15
C ILE A 120 -1.28 -3.81 -2.96
N SER A 121 -0.61 -3.60 -4.10
CA SER A 121 -1.11 -2.73 -5.14
C SER A 121 -2.09 -3.51 -6.00
N VAL A 122 -3.37 -3.20 -5.93
CA VAL A 122 -4.44 -3.92 -6.65
C VAL A 122 -4.66 -3.41 -8.07
N HIS A 123 -4.19 -2.20 -8.36
CA HIS A 123 -4.34 -1.57 -9.66
C HIS A 123 -3.26 -0.52 -9.92
N SER A 124 -2.92 -0.30 -11.19
CA SER A 124 -2.03 0.78 -11.59
C SER A 124 -2.82 2.07 -11.74
N ALA A 125 -2.53 3.08 -10.92
CA ALA A 125 -3.05 4.43 -11.11
C ALA A 125 -2.30 5.09 -12.28
N GLY A 126 -2.62 4.69 -13.52
CA GLY A 126 -2.04 5.27 -14.73
C GLY A 126 -2.21 6.78 -14.73
N LYS A 127 -1.09 7.52 -14.80
CA LYS A 127 -1.08 8.99 -14.69
C LYS A 127 -1.38 9.72 -16.00
N SER A 128 -1.67 9.01 -17.08
CA SER A 128 -1.88 9.65 -18.37
C SER A 128 -3.13 9.09 -19.08
N PRO A 129 -3.95 9.95 -19.69
CA PRO A 129 -5.07 9.52 -20.56
C PRO A 129 -4.60 8.88 -21.89
N LYS A 130 -3.30 8.57 -22.02
CA LYS A 130 -2.67 8.00 -23.23
C LYS A 130 -2.00 6.65 -22.99
N GLU A 131 -1.92 6.18 -21.75
CA GLU A 131 -1.43 4.83 -21.44
C GLU A 131 -2.65 3.98 -21.11
N ASP A 132 -2.79 2.86 -21.81
CA ASP A 132 -3.89 1.92 -21.60
C ASP A 132 -3.88 1.46 -20.14
N VAL A 133 -4.99 1.72 -19.46
CA VAL A 133 -5.21 1.21 -18.11
C VAL A 133 -5.21 -0.32 -18.22
N VAL A 134 -4.25 -0.97 -17.57
CA VAL A 134 -4.22 -2.43 -17.52
C VAL A 134 -5.41 -2.87 -16.67
N ASN A 135 -6.49 -3.30 -17.32
CA ASN A 135 -7.62 -3.92 -16.65
C ASN A 135 -7.12 -5.22 -16.03
N SER A 136 -7.19 -5.30 -14.71
CA SER A 136 -6.67 -6.44 -13.96
C SER A 136 -7.62 -6.84 -12.85
N LEU A 137 -7.87 -8.13 -12.72
CA LEU A 137 -8.49 -8.72 -11.54
C LEU A 137 -7.36 -9.19 -10.61
N THR A 138 -7.38 -8.75 -9.36
CA THR A 138 -6.45 -9.21 -8.32
C THR A 138 -7.22 -10.01 -7.28
N GLU A 139 -6.83 -11.26 -7.08
CA GLU A 139 -7.38 -12.15 -6.07
C GLU A 139 -6.35 -12.36 -4.96
N VAL A 140 -6.79 -12.18 -3.71
CA VAL A 140 -5.95 -12.34 -2.53
C VAL A 140 -6.44 -13.55 -1.75
N TYR A 141 -5.61 -14.58 -1.71
CA TYR A 141 -5.86 -15.80 -0.95
C TYR A 141 -5.04 -15.76 0.33
N ILE A 142 -5.69 -15.96 1.48
CA ILE A 142 -4.99 -16.05 2.76
C ILE A 142 -5.34 -17.36 3.42
N THR A 143 -4.36 -18.25 3.52
CA THR A 143 -4.53 -19.54 4.20
C THR A 143 -4.81 -19.30 5.68
N PRO A 144 -5.79 -19.98 6.30
CA PRO A 144 -5.97 -19.94 7.75
C PRO A 144 -4.68 -20.32 8.47
N LYS A 145 -4.49 -19.85 9.72
CA LYS A 145 -3.40 -20.42 10.53
C LYS A 145 -3.74 -21.90 10.77
N PRO A 146 -2.78 -22.82 10.64
CA PRO A 146 -2.99 -24.15 11.18
C PRO A 146 -3.36 -24.00 12.66
N LEU A 147 -4.40 -24.72 13.09
CA LEU A 147 -4.68 -24.88 14.50
C LEU A 147 -3.50 -25.69 15.04
N GLU A 148 -2.49 -25.00 15.57
CA GLU A 148 -1.53 -25.68 16.44
C GLU A 148 -2.34 -26.08 17.69
N GLU A 149 -2.62 -27.39 17.76
CA GLU A 149 -3.08 -28.03 18.98
C GLU A 149 -2.08 -27.63 20.09
N GLU A 150 -2.56 -26.95 21.14
CA GLU A 150 -1.85 -26.72 22.41
C GLU A 150 -0.85 -25.55 22.57
N GLN A 151 -1.07 -24.37 21.96
CA GLN A 151 -0.41 -23.15 22.49
C GLN A 151 -1.39 -22.05 22.89
N GLU A 152 -1.65 -22.01 24.20
CA GLU A 152 -2.25 -20.91 24.97
C GLU A 152 -1.35 -19.66 25.02
N GLU A 153 -0.73 -19.25 23.92
CA GLU A 153 -0.09 -17.94 23.90
C GLU A 153 -1.11 -16.87 23.52
N PRO A 154 -1.32 -15.83 24.36
CA PRO A 154 -2.33 -14.80 24.10
C PRO A 154 -2.03 -13.93 22.88
N ILE A 155 -0.80 -14.01 22.35
CA ILE A 155 -0.32 -13.25 21.20
C ILE A 155 0.26 -14.23 20.19
N GLN A 156 -0.44 -14.44 19.07
CA GLN A 156 0.06 -15.28 17.99
C GLN A 156 0.63 -14.42 16.86
N ASP A 157 1.83 -14.74 16.38
CA ASP A 157 2.46 -14.07 15.24
C ASP A 157 1.59 -14.15 13.99
N LEU A 158 1.35 -13.02 13.32
CA LEU A 158 0.44 -12.94 12.17
C LEU A 158 0.84 -13.87 11.01
N ASP A 159 2.14 -14.03 10.79
CA ASP A 159 2.79 -14.80 9.70
C ASP A 159 2.15 -14.62 8.32
N ILE A 160 1.79 -13.38 7.97
CA ILE A 160 1.07 -13.11 6.72
C ILE A 160 1.91 -13.41 5.47
N GLY A 161 3.24 -13.33 5.59
CA GLY A 161 4.18 -13.54 4.48
C GLY A 161 4.13 -14.96 3.91
N ASN A 162 3.91 -15.96 4.75
CA ASN A 162 3.85 -17.37 4.33
C ASN A 162 2.44 -17.82 3.97
N ARG A 163 1.42 -17.05 4.35
CA ARG A 163 0.00 -17.42 4.23
C ARG A 163 -0.72 -16.71 3.08
N LEU A 164 -0.16 -15.60 2.59
CA LEU A 164 -0.79 -14.79 1.56
C LEU A 164 -0.27 -15.18 0.18
N THR A 165 -1.18 -15.54 -0.71
CA THR A 165 -0.92 -15.75 -2.13
C THR A 165 -1.71 -14.72 -2.94
N LEU A 166 -1.04 -14.08 -3.89
CA LEU A 166 -1.65 -13.13 -4.81
C LEU A 166 -1.72 -13.75 -6.20
N SER A 167 -2.93 -13.82 -6.76
CA SER A 167 -3.17 -14.14 -8.16
C SER A 167 -3.66 -12.88 -8.85
N TYR A 168 -3.12 -12.55 -10.02
CA TYR A 168 -3.65 -11.46 -10.84
C TYR A 168 -3.83 -11.92 -12.28
N THR A 169 -4.93 -11.49 -12.88
CA THR A 169 -5.26 -11.76 -14.27
C THR A 169 -5.41 -10.44 -15.01
N ILE A 170 -4.65 -10.28 -16.09
CA ILE A 170 -4.81 -9.14 -16.99
C ILE A 170 -5.99 -9.46 -17.92
N LEU A 171 -7.02 -8.63 -17.84
CA LEU A 171 -8.20 -8.70 -18.70
C LEU A 171 -7.84 -8.01 -20.01
N LYS A 172 -7.80 -8.76 -21.12
CA LYS A 172 -7.69 -8.16 -22.45
C LYS A 172 -9.04 -7.52 -22.79
N GLU A 173 -9.01 -6.30 -23.31
CA GLU A 173 -10.18 -5.72 -23.97
C GLU A 173 -10.43 -6.51 -25.27
N GLU A 174 -11.66 -6.99 -25.46
CA GLU A 174 -12.16 -7.54 -26.73
C GLU A 174 -12.45 -6.41 -27.73
#